data_AF-A0A0P0M373-F1
#
_entry.id   AF-A0A0P0M373-F1
#
_cell.length_a   1.000
_cell.length_b   1.000
_cell.length_c   1.000
_cell.angle_alpha   90.00
_cell.angle_beta   90.00
_cell.angle_gamma   90.00
#
_symmetry.space_group_name_H-M   'P 1'
#
loop_
_entity.id
_entity.type
_entity.pdbx_description
1 polymer ?
#
loop_
_entity_poly.entity_id
_entity_poly.type
_entity_poly.pdbx_seq_one_letter_code
_entity_poly.pdbx_strand_id
1 'polypeptide(L)'
;MVKRMRSFFAVVMLVIAATVNVTTSSMSGKVVDQSNEAIIGATIQAIHEPSGTHYGAITNVDGRYSIQGMRAGGPYKVEVSYVGYQSVVYKSINLQLGENYVLDANLKESTELLDEVVITASKSSNMKSDRAGAVTNVDAARMSEVPTVSRSMNDIMRLTPQGANIGSGFSVGGGNYRQSYVTVDGAAFNNAFGIGSNLPAGGSPISLDALEQISVSTTPFDVRQSGFTGGAINAVTKSGTNEFKGTAYMYTSNTHLTGNKVEDYELTRNRDHSTTYGASLGGAIIKNKLFFFVNGEYQDNVQAGPSGIARSGANDEWSTNGIVHRPFENTTTVGGRTFVGMNNISQYLSEKYNYNPGRYQGYSLETPSYKSWAVWTGTSTTTTRLISVSPIPIPSIPLTLPLPPLRLRIQSSIRVE
;
A
#
# COMPACT_ATOMS: atom_id res chain seq x y z
N MET A 1 -29.52 25.45 -7.99
CA MET A 1 -28.06 25.22 -7.92
C MET A 1 -27.69 23.81 -7.44
N VAL A 2 -28.25 23.33 -6.32
CA VAL A 2 -27.97 21.99 -5.74
C VAL A 2 -28.30 20.81 -6.68
N LYS A 3 -29.38 20.87 -7.47
CA LYS A 3 -29.70 19.82 -8.48
C LYS A 3 -28.65 19.73 -9.61
N ARG A 4 -28.15 20.88 -10.10
CA ARG A 4 -27.10 20.91 -11.14
C ARG A 4 -25.75 20.43 -10.61
N MET A 5 -25.46 20.69 -9.32
CA MET A 5 -24.25 20.21 -8.64
C MET A 5 -24.27 18.69 -8.40
N ARG A 6 -25.44 18.12 -8.08
CA ARG A 6 -25.64 16.66 -7.97
C ARG A 6 -25.52 15.96 -9.32
N SER A 7 -26.09 16.53 -10.39
CA SER A 7 -25.94 16.00 -11.74
C SER A 7 -24.50 16.07 -12.24
N PHE A 8 -23.76 17.15 -11.92
CA PHE A 8 -22.35 17.28 -12.27
C PHE A 8 -21.48 16.26 -11.51
N PHE A 9 -21.74 16.03 -10.22
CA PHE A 9 -21.07 14.98 -9.44
C PHE A 9 -21.35 13.57 -9.98
N ALA A 10 -22.59 13.30 -10.40
CA ALA A 10 -22.97 12.03 -11.01
C ALA A 10 -22.33 11.82 -12.39
N VAL A 11 -22.20 12.88 -13.20
CA VAL A 11 -21.53 12.83 -14.52
C VAL A 11 -20.02 12.67 -14.37
N VAL A 12 -19.39 13.33 -13.38
CA VAL A 12 -17.97 13.13 -13.06
C VAL A 12 -17.71 11.70 -12.57
N MET A 13 -18.59 11.13 -11.75
CA MET A 13 -18.52 9.71 -11.36
C MET A 13 -18.68 8.75 -12.54
N LEU A 14 -19.48 9.11 -13.55
CA LEU A 14 -19.73 8.26 -14.72
C LEU A 14 -18.56 8.28 -15.73
N VAL A 15 -17.83 9.40 -15.86
CA VAL A 15 -16.71 9.54 -16.82
C VAL A 15 -15.42 8.87 -16.31
N ILE A 16 -15.29 8.60 -15.01
CA ILE A 16 -14.14 7.88 -14.41
C ILE A 16 -14.22 6.35 -14.64
N ALA A 17 -15.31 5.87 -15.25
CA ALA A 17 -15.66 4.45 -15.33
C ALA A 17 -14.80 3.56 -16.26
N ALA A 18 -13.84 4.11 -17.00
CA ALA A 18 -13.11 3.36 -18.04
C ALA A 18 -11.59 3.32 -17.77
N THR A 19 -11.17 2.52 -16.79
CA THR A 19 -9.76 2.12 -16.65
C THR A 19 -9.65 0.61 -16.59
N VAL A 20 -8.91 0.02 -17.53
CA VAL A 20 -8.48 -1.39 -17.48
C VAL A 20 -7.42 -1.52 -16.39
N ASN A 21 -7.69 -2.32 -15.36
CA ASN A 21 -6.77 -2.53 -14.25
C ASN A 21 -5.72 -3.58 -14.62
N VAL A 22 -4.44 -3.27 -14.44
CA VAL A 22 -3.31 -4.17 -14.75
C VAL A 22 -2.95 -5.07 -13.55
N THR A 23 -3.55 -4.84 -12.39
CA THR A 23 -3.30 -5.56 -11.14
C THR A 23 -4.38 -6.61 -10.86
N THR A 24 -4.53 -7.56 -11.78
CA THR A 24 -5.45 -8.70 -11.67
C THR A 24 -4.68 -10.01 -11.54
N SER A 25 -5.39 -11.07 -11.18
CA SER A 25 -4.90 -12.45 -11.26
C SER A 25 -5.48 -13.14 -12.50
N SER A 26 -4.98 -14.33 -12.81
CA SER A 26 -5.54 -15.17 -13.87
C SER A 26 -5.62 -16.63 -13.43
N MET A 27 -6.41 -17.41 -14.16
CA MET A 27 -6.49 -18.86 -14.02
C MET A 27 -6.36 -19.51 -15.39
N SER A 28 -5.69 -20.64 -15.46
CA SER A 28 -5.67 -21.47 -16.66
C SER A 28 -5.62 -22.94 -16.27
N GLY A 29 -5.75 -23.82 -17.24
CA GLY A 29 -5.52 -25.24 -16.99
C GLY A 29 -5.93 -26.07 -18.18
N LYS A 30 -5.88 -27.37 -17.99
CA LYS A 30 -6.33 -28.37 -18.95
C LYS A 30 -7.39 -29.26 -18.32
N VAL A 31 -8.46 -29.51 -19.07
CA VAL A 31 -9.51 -30.46 -18.73
C VAL A 31 -9.31 -31.72 -19.57
N VAL A 32 -9.17 -32.85 -18.89
CA VAL A 32 -9.00 -34.17 -19.52
C VAL A 32 -9.99 -35.17 -18.92
N ASP A 33 -10.20 -36.29 -19.61
CA ASP A 33 -10.95 -37.42 -19.09
C ASP A 33 -10.05 -38.41 -18.31
N GLN A 34 -10.62 -39.55 -17.88
CA GLN A 34 -9.87 -40.61 -17.20
C GLN A 34 -8.82 -41.30 -18.09
N SER A 35 -8.97 -41.22 -19.41
CA SER A 35 -8.05 -41.75 -20.41
C SER A 35 -6.93 -40.75 -20.78
N ASN A 36 -6.91 -39.56 -20.14
CA ASN A 36 -6.07 -38.40 -20.47
C ASN A 36 -6.35 -37.77 -21.86
N GLU A 37 -7.51 -38.04 -22.44
CA GLU A 37 -7.97 -37.37 -23.65
C GLU A 37 -8.47 -35.96 -23.31
N ALA A 38 -8.22 -35.01 -24.21
CA ALA A 38 -8.61 -33.61 -24.02
C ALA A 38 -10.11 -33.43 -24.23
N ILE A 39 -10.78 -32.77 -23.29
CA ILE A 39 -12.22 -32.48 -23.40
C ILE A 39 -12.40 -31.08 -24.00
N ILE A 40 -12.88 -31.03 -25.25
CA ILE A 40 -13.25 -29.79 -25.95
C ILE A 40 -14.64 -29.32 -25.50
N GLY A 41 -14.81 -28.02 -25.28
CA GLY A 41 -16.12 -27.44 -24.96
C GLY A 41 -16.58 -27.61 -23.51
N ALA A 42 -15.72 -28.08 -22.60
CA ALA A 42 -16.01 -28.08 -21.17
C ALA A 42 -16.18 -26.63 -20.68
N THR A 43 -17.18 -26.41 -19.84
CA THR A 43 -17.50 -25.10 -19.26
C THR A 43 -16.80 -24.98 -17.91
N ILE A 44 -16.01 -23.91 -17.75
CA ILE A 44 -15.37 -23.55 -16.49
C ILE A 44 -16.05 -22.32 -15.94
N GLN A 45 -16.60 -22.43 -14.73
CA GLN A 45 -17.24 -21.34 -14.01
C GLN A 45 -16.51 -21.10 -12.68
N ALA A 46 -15.75 -20.01 -12.61
CA ALA A 46 -15.13 -19.55 -11.38
C ALA A 46 -15.99 -18.46 -10.71
N ILE A 47 -16.20 -18.57 -9.40
CA ILE A 47 -16.98 -17.63 -8.60
C ILE A 47 -16.12 -17.14 -7.46
N HIS A 48 -15.89 -15.83 -7.39
CA HIS A 48 -15.29 -15.19 -6.22
C HIS A 48 -16.34 -15.14 -5.10
N GLU A 49 -16.24 -16.03 -4.11
CA GLU A 49 -17.29 -16.22 -3.10
C GLU A 49 -17.61 -14.94 -2.31
N PRO A 50 -16.62 -14.12 -1.89
CA PRO A 50 -16.91 -12.90 -1.13
C PRO A 50 -17.73 -11.85 -1.90
N SER A 51 -17.55 -11.73 -3.22
CA SER A 51 -18.26 -10.74 -4.04
C SER A 51 -19.35 -11.32 -4.93
N GLY A 52 -19.46 -12.65 -5.02
CA GLY A 52 -20.34 -13.31 -5.99
C GLY A 52 -20.02 -12.97 -7.44
N THR A 53 -18.77 -12.57 -7.75
CA THR A 53 -18.38 -12.24 -9.13
C THR A 53 -18.07 -13.51 -9.91
N HIS A 54 -18.71 -13.64 -11.07
CA HIS A 54 -18.61 -14.80 -11.95
C HIS A 54 -17.59 -14.55 -13.05
N TYR A 55 -16.73 -15.53 -13.30
CA TYR A 55 -15.81 -15.59 -14.44
C TYR A 55 -16.02 -16.93 -15.14
N GLY A 56 -16.10 -16.90 -16.48
CA GLY A 56 -16.35 -18.08 -17.29
C GLY A 56 -15.31 -18.24 -18.38
N ALA A 57 -14.97 -19.49 -18.70
CA ALA A 57 -14.23 -19.85 -19.89
C ALA A 57 -14.72 -21.20 -20.43
N ILE A 58 -14.38 -21.49 -21.69
CA ILE A 58 -14.66 -22.75 -22.36
C ILE A 58 -13.34 -23.34 -22.81
N THR A 59 -13.19 -24.67 -22.74
CA THR A 59 -11.97 -25.33 -23.22
C THR A 59 -11.89 -25.33 -24.75
N ASN A 60 -10.66 -25.17 -25.26
CA ASN A 60 -10.36 -25.28 -26.68
C ASN A 60 -10.20 -26.74 -27.14
N VAL A 61 -9.79 -26.94 -28.40
CA VAL A 61 -9.55 -28.27 -29.01
C VAL A 61 -8.54 -29.14 -28.25
N ASP A 62 -7.59 -28.52 -27.55
CA ASP A 62 -6.58 -29.21 -26.74
C ASP A 62 -7.03 -29.40 -25.28
N GLY A 63 -8.29 -29.09 -24.96
CA GLY A 63 -8.85 -29.15 -23.61
C GLY A 63 -8.34 -28.04 -22.68
N ARG A 64 -7.66 -27.02 -23.21
CA ARG A 64 -7.08 -25.92 -22.42
C ARG A 64 -8.04 -24.76 -22.29
N TYR A 65 -8.01 -24.08 -21.15
CA TYR A 65 -8.77 -22.86 -20.90
C TYR A 65 -7.90 -21.78 -20.23
N SER A 66 -8.33 -20.53 -20.36
CA SER A 66 -7.75 -19.41 -19.60
C SER A 66 -8.81 -18.37 -19.27
N ILE A 67 -8.77 -17.88 -18.03
CA ILE A 67 -9.58 -16.79 -17.50
C ILE A 67 -8.61 -15.69 -17.06
N GLN A 68 -8.76 -14.50 -17.62
CA GLN A 68 -7.92 -13.34 -17.34
C GLN A 68 -8.70 -12.27 -16.58
N GLY A 69 -8.00 -11.34 -15.92
CA GLY A 69 -8.65 -10.19 -15.28
C GLY A 69 -9.40 -10.51 -13.99
N MET A 70 -9.08 -11.63 -13.34
CA MET A 70 -9.74 -12.06 -12.10
C MET A 70 -9.29 -11.18 -10.92
N ARG A 71 -10.18 -10.98 -9.94
CA ARG A 71 -9.80 -10.30 -8.69
C ARG A 71 -8.74 -11.11 -7.94
N ALA A 72 -7.68 -10.46 -7.48
CA ALA A 72 -6.72 -11.08 -6.59
C ALA A 72 -7.38 -11.41 -5.23
N GLY A 73 -6.88 -12.44 -4.56
CA GLY A 73 -7.43 -12.97 -3.31
C GLY A 73 -8.39 -14.15 -3.52
N GLY A 74 -9.35 -14.29 -2.61
CA GLY A 74 -10.30 -15.40 -2.61
C GLY A 74 -11.13 -15.44 -1.32
N PRO A 75 -11.78 -16.57 -1.01
CA PRO A 75 -11.74 -17.82 -1.77
C PRO A 75 -12.58 -17.79 -3.07
N TYR A 76 -12.17 -18.62 -4.01
CA TYR A 76 -12.89 -18.94 -5.24
C TYR A 76 -13.45 -20.36 -5.17
N LYS A 77 -14.69 -20.50 -5.66
CA LYS A 77 -15.30 -21.79 -6.05
C LYS A 77 -15.20 -21.91 -7.57
N VAL A 78 -14.61 -22.99 -8.07
CA VAL A 78 -14.49 -23.26 -9.51
C VAL A 78 -15.23 -24.55 -9.83
N GLU A 79 -16.14 -24.49 -10.78
CA GLU A 79 -16.91 -25.62 -11.28
C GLU A 79 -16.52 -25.91 -12.72
N VAL A 80 -16.23 -27.18 -13.01
CA VAL A 80 -15.93 -27.67 -14.36
C VAL A 80 -16.99 -28.68 -14.74
N SER A 81 -17.70 -28.43 -15.84
CA SER A 81 -18.82 -29.24 -16.30
C SER A 81 -18.77 -29.49 -17.81
N TYR A 82 -19.20 -30.68 -18.22
CA TYR A 82 -19.36 -31.04 -19.63
C TYR A 82 -20.44 -32.12 -19.78
N VAL A 83 -21.17 -32.12 -20.89
CA VAL A 83 -22.29 -33.04 -21.12
C VAL A 83 -21.76 -34.48 -21.21
N GLY A 84 -22.39 -35.40 -20.46
CA GLY A 84 -21.98 -36.81 -20.39
C GLY A 84 -20.88 -37.10 -19.34
N TYR A 85 -20.43 -36.08 -18.61
CA TYR A 85 -19.42 -36.21 -17.56
C TYR A 85 -19.95 -35.70 -16.22
N GLN A 86 -19.41 -36.25 -15.14
CA GLN A 86 -19.69 -35.78 -13.79
C GLN A 86 -18.99 -34.43 -13.55
N SER A 87 -19.73 -33.45 -13.05
CA SER A 87 -19.18 -32.12 -12.73
C SER A 87 -18.28 -32.17 -11.50
N VAL A 88 -17.20 -31.39 -11.53
CA VAL A 88 -16.21 -31.31 -10.45
C VAL A 88 -16.15 -29.88 -9.92
N VAL A 89 -16.20 -29.73 -8.61
CA VAL A 89 -16.16 -28.44 -7.92
C VAL A 89 -14.93 -28.34 -7.04
N TYR A 90 -14.08 -27.35 -7.29
CA TYR A 90 -12.95 -26.99 -6.45
C TYR A 90 -13.33 -25.80 -5.57
N LYS A 91 -13.05 -25.89 -4.26
CA LYS A 91 -13.33 -24.83 -3.29
C LYS A 91 -12.04 -24.30 -2.65
N SER A 92 -12.14 -23.16 -1.98
CA SER A 92 -11.04 -22.56 -1.21
C SER A 92 -9.81 -22.19 -2.04
N ILE A 93 -9.98 -21.87 -3.33
CA ILE A 93 -8.88 -21.43 -4.19
C ILE A 93 -8.57 -19.96 -3.90
N ASN A 94 -7.30 -19.62 -3.67
CA ASN A 94 -6.85 -18.23 -3.50
C ASN A 94 -5.91 -17.84 -4.64
N LEU A 95 -6.21 -16.73 -5.32
CA LEU A 95 -5.46 -16.25 -6.47
C LEU A 95 -4.46 -15.18 -6.04
N GLN A 96 -3.21 -15.35 -6.47
CA GLN A 96 -2.15 -14.39 -6.16
C GLN A 96 -2.06 -13.29 -7.22
N LEU A 97 -1.84 -12.06 -6.77
CA LEU A 97 -1.69 -10.89 -7.63
C LEU A 97 -0.58 -11.08 -8.67
N GLY A 98 -0.91 -10.84 -9.93
CA GLY A 98 0.04 -10.91 -11.03
C GLY A 98 0.47 -12.34 -11.40
N GLU A 99 -0.13 -13.35 -10.78
CA GLU A 99 0.16 -14.76 -11.05
C GLU A 99 -1.00 -15.47 -11.74
N ASN A 100 -0.63 -16.48 -12.51
CA ASN A 100 -1.56 -17.43 -13.11
C ASN A 100 -1.74 -18.66 -12.20
N TYR A 101 -2.98 -18.98 -11.86
CA TYR A 101 -3.32 -20.20 -11.14
C TYR A 101 -3.63 -21.33 -12.12
N VAL A 102 -2.76 -22.35 -12.16
CA VAL A 102 -2.98 -23.52 -13.00
C VAL A 102 -3.85 -24.53 -12.26
N LEU A 103 -5.05 -24.77 -12.78
CA LEU A 103 -6.01 -25.75 -12.27
C LEU A 103 -6.36 -26.74 -13.36
N ASP A 104 -5.69 -27.88 -13.34
CA ASP A 104 -6.03 -29.00 -14.20
C ASP A 104 -7.17 -29.82 -13.59
N ALA A 105 -8.12 -30.22 -14.43
CA ALA A 105 -9.28 -30.98 -14.02
C ALA A 105 -9.34 -32.31 -14.78
N ASN A 106 -9.71 -33.37 -14.06
CA ASN A 106 -9.98 -34.68 -14.64
C ASN A 106 -11.47 -34.99 -14.45
N LEU A 107 -12.22 -35.08 -15.54
CA LEU A 107 -13.63 -35.41 -15.52
C LEU A 107 -13.83 -36.92 -15.69
N LYS A 108 -14.79 -37.46 -14.96
CA LYS A 108 -15.19 -38.86 -15.09
C LYS A 108 -16.46 -38.94 -15.93
N GLU A 109 -16.51 -39.88 -16.85
CA GLU A 109 -17.73 -40.17 -17.58
C GLU A 109 -18.82 -40.61 -16.60
N SER A 110 -20.03 -40.16 -16.86
CA SER A 110 -21.18 -40.39 -15.99
C SER A 110 -22.31 -40.95 -16.85
N THR A 111 -22.67 -42.20 -16.60
CA THR A 111 -23.79 -42.89 -17.26
C THR A 111 -25.12 -42.61 -16.54
N GLU A 112 -25.06 -42.10 -15.31
CA GLU A 112 -26.17 -41.69 -14.45
C GLU A 112 -25.87 -40.31 -13.83
N LEU A 113 -26.86 -39.41 -13.78
CA LEU A 113 -26.75 -38.08 -13.13
C LEU A 113 -26.46 -38.23 -11.62
N LEU A 114 -25.18 -38.32 -11.25
CA LEU A 114 -24.71 -38.36 -9.86
C LEU A 114 -24.36 -36.94 -9.35
N ASP A 115 -24.39 -36.76 -8.03
CA ASP A 115 -24.01 -35.52 -7.33
C ASP A 115 -22.59 -35.05 -7.69
N GLU A 116 -22.34 -33.73 -7.60
CA GLU A 116 -21.03 -33.12 -7.90
C GLU A 116 -19.91 -33.63 -6.99
N VAL A 117 -18.71 -33.83 -7.53
CA VAL A 117 -17.52 -34.15 -6.71
C VAL A 117 -16.89 -32.86 -6.21
N VAL A 118 -16.95 -32.63 -4.89
CA VAL A 118 -16.34 -31.46 -4.25
C VAL A 118 -14.90 -31.78 -3.81
N ILE A 119 -13.94 -31.11 -4.43
CA ILE A 119 -12.52 -31.16 -4.08
C ILE A 119 -12.20 -29.96 -3.19
N THR A 120 -11.92 -30.24 -1.91
CA THR A 120 -11.58 -29.23 -0.89
C THR A 120 -10.08 -29.01 -0.70
N ALA A 121 -9.24 -29.85 -1.31
CA ALA A 121 -7.79 -29.77 -1.22
C ALA A 121 -7.17 -29.66 -2.63
N SER A 122 -6.65 -28.48 -2.97
CA SER A 122 -5.79 -28.31 -4.14
C SER A 122 -4.33 -28.49 -3.75
N LYS A 123 -3.57 -29.29 -4.50
CA LYS A 123 -2.11 -29.41 -4.34
C LYS A 123 -1.47 -28.09 -4.79
N SER A 124 -1.21 -27.18 -3.85
CA SER A 124 -0.53 -25.92 -4.14
C SER A 124 0.95 -26.18 -4.45
N SER A 125 1.27 -26.46 -5.71
CA SER A 125 2.67 -26.45 -6.16
C SER A 125 3.14 -24.99 -6.25
N ASN A 126 4.12 -24.64 -5.41
CA ASN A 126 4.82 -23.35 -5.46
C ASN A 126 5.85 -23.28 -6.61
N MET A 127 6.19 -24.43 -7.21
CA MET A 127 6.93 -24.52 -8.46
C MET A 127 5.93 -24.61 -9.61
N LYS A 128 5.80 -23.52 -10.37
CA LYS A 128 5.01 -23.50 -11.60
C LYS A 128 5.91 -23.19 -12.80
N SER A 129 5.77 -23.96 -13.87
CA SER A 129 6.56 -23.82 -15.10
C SER A 129 6.19 -22.57 -15.91
N ASP A 130 5.04 -21.95 -15.64
CA ASP A 130 4.56 -20.72 -16.26
C ASP A 130 4.95 -19.45 -15.48
N ARG A 131 5.67 -19.58 -14.35
CA ARG A 131 6.04 -18.44 -13.52
C ARG A 131 7.18 -17.64 -14.17
N ALA A 132 6.88 -16.42 -14.58
CA ALA A 132 7.83 -15.48 -15.16
C ALA A 132 8.70 -14.81 -14.07
N GLY A 133 9.60 -15.58 -13.46
CA GLY A 133 10.62 -15.05 -12.53
C GLY A 133 10.30 -15.17 -11.03
N ALA A 134 11.15 -14.57 -10.21
CA ALA A 134 11.05 -14.64 -8.76
C ALA A 134 10.10 -13.56 -8.21
N VAL A 135 8.94 -13.99 -7.72
CA VAL A 135 7.90 -13.13 -7.14
C VAL A 135 7.65 -13.52 -5.68
N THR A 136 7.46 -12.52 -4.82
CA THR A 136 6.99 -12.69 -3.45
C THR A 136 5.61 -12.06 -3.33
N ASN A 137 4.60 -12.84 -2.98
CA ASN A 137 3.24 -12.38 -2.76
C ASN A 137 2.91 -12.44 -1.27
N VAL A 138 2.36 -11.36 -0.73
CA VAL A 138 1.90 -11.25 0.65
C VAL A 138 0.46 -10.78 0.64
N ASP A 139 -0.47 -11.62 1.11
CA ASP A 139 -1.89 -11.32 1.20
C ASP A 139 -2.26 -10.58 2.49
N ALA A 140 -3.50 -10.11 2.59
CA ALA A 140 -3.99 -9.34 3.73
C ALA A 140 -3.88 -10.09 5.07
N ALA A 141 -4.11 -11.42 5.06
CA ALA A 141 -3.98 -12.24 6.27
C ALA A 141 -2.53 -12.24 6.76
N ARG A 142 -1.58 -12.54 5.88
CA ARG A 142 -0.16 -12.55 6.21
C ARG A 142 0.36 -11.16 6.56
N MET A 143 -0.12 -10.10 5.89
CA MET A 143 0.21 -8.71 6.27
C MET A 143 -0.24 -8.37 7.70
N SER A 144 -1.35 -8.95 8.17
CA SER A 144 -1.84 -8.72 9.54
C SER A 144 -1.05 -9.46 10.62
N GLU A 145 -0.37 -10.55 10.24
CA GLU A 145 0.46 -11.36 11.14
C GLU A 145 1.90 -10.83 11.23
N VAL A 146 2.33 -10.03 10.26
CA VAL A 146 3.70 -9.52 10.18
C VAL A 146 3.87 -8.32 11.11
N PRO A 147 4.83 -8.35 12.04
CA PRO A 147 5.17 -7.18 12.83
C PRO A 147 5.66 -6.05 11.92
N THR A 148 5.03 -4.88 12.03
CA THR A 148 5.42 -3.67 11.29
C THR A 148 5.83 -2.59 12.27
N VAL A 149 6.92 -1.89 11.96
CA VAL A 149 7.48 -0.83 12.82
C VAL A 149 6.97 0.53 12.37
N SER A 150 6.92 0.74 11.05
CA SER A 150 6.53 2.01 10.41
C SER A 150 5.12 1.98 9.84
N ARG A 151 4.41 0.85 9.95
CA ARG A 151 3.12 0.58 9.28
C ARG A 151 3.15 1.00 7.79
N SER A 152 4.26 0.68 7.14
CA SER A 152 4.51 1.00 5.74
C SER A 152 4.56 -0.26 4.90
N MET A 153 4.21 -0.13 3.62
CA MET A 153 4.42 -1.20 2.62
C MET A 153 5.88 -1.69 2.63
N ASN A 154 6.85 -0.81 2.92
CA ASN A 154 8.26 -1.16 3.01
C ASN A 154 8.54 -2.25 4.07
N ASP A 155 7.80 -2.29 5.18
CA ASP A 155 7.99 -3.32 6.21
C ASP A 155 7.56 -4.70 5.69
N ILE A 156 6.49 -4.74 4.90
CA ILE A 156 6.00 -5.97 4.25
C ILE A 156 6.95 -6.41 3.15
N MET A 157 7.46 -5.47 2.35
CA MET A 157 8.41 -5.76 1.27
C MET A 157 9.71 -6.40 1.77
N ARG A 158 10.13 -6.15 3.02
CA ARG A 158 11.31 -6.80 3.64
C ARG A 158 11.19 -8.32 3.77
N LEU A 159 10.00 -8.89 3.60
CA LEU A 159 9.82 -10.34 3.54
C LEU A 159 10.38 -10.95 2.24
N THR A 160 10.65 -10.14 1.22
CA THR A 160 11.27 -10.58 -0.02
C THR A 160 12.77 -10.80 0.19
N PRO A 161 13.30 -12.02 0.03
CA PRO A 161 14.72 -12.31 0.29
C PRO A 161 15.70 -11.54 -0.60
N GLN A 162 15.26 -11.17 -1.81
CA GLN A 162 16.04 -10.42 -2.79
C GLN A 162 15.89 -8.90 -2.64
N GLY A 163 15.18 -8.45 -1.60
CA GLY A 163 14.90 -7.05 -1.34
C GLY A 163 15.57 -6.58 -0.05
N ALA A 164 16.05 -5.35 -0.05
CA ALA A 164 16.69 -4.72 1.11
C ALA A 164 16.27 -3.27 1.23
N ASN A 165 16.01 -2.82 2.47
CA ASN A 165 15.88 -1.40 2.74
C ASN A 165 17.27 -0.81 2.96
N ILE A 166 17.69 0.09 2.07
CA ILE A 166 19.02 0.72 2.08
C ILE A 166 18.99 2.13 2.70
N GLY A 167 18.15 2.31 3.73
CA GLY A 167 17.99 3.55 4.50
C GLY A 167 17.14 4.60 3.78
N SER A 168 17.45 4.89 2.52
CA SER A 168 16.68 5.82 1.69
C SER A 168 15.47 5.17 0.99
N GLY A 169 15.29 3.86 1.07
CA GLY A 169 14.16 3.18 0.45
C GLY A 169 14.40 1.70 0.21
N PHE A 170 13.35 1.02 -0.22
CA PHE A 170 13.42 -0.40 -0.57
C PHE A 170 14.01 -0.59 -1.96
N SER A 171 15.07 -1.39 -2.05
CA SER A 171 15.74 -1.83 -3.27
C SER A 171 15.51 -3.32 -3.48
N VAL A 172 15.48 -3.73 -4.74
CA VAL A 172 15.29 -5.11 -5.16
C VAL A 172 16.43 -5.52 -6.10
N GLY A 173 16.99 -6.71 -5.91
CA GLY A 173 17.99 -7.30 -6.80
C GLY A 173 19.34 -6.58 -6.83
N GLY A 174 19.69 -5.84 -5.76
CA GLY A 174 20.96 -5.09 -5.67
C GLY A 174 20.98 -3.75 -6.41
N GLY A 175 19.85 -3.33 -7.01
CA GLY A 175 19.73 -2.04 -7.69
C GLY A 175 19.64 -0.84 -6.74
N ASN A 176 19.32 0.34 -7.29
CA ASN A 176 18.97 1.51 -6.51
C ASN A 176 17.47 1.47 -6.11
N TYR A 177 17.11 1.98 -4.92
CA TYR A 177 15.71 2.05 -4.49
C TYR A 177 14.81 2.83 -5.46
N ARG A 178 15.36 3.80 -6.20
CA ARG A 178 14.65 4.61 -7.21
C ARG A 178 14.45 3.90 -8.54
N GLN A 179 15.14 2.78 -8.76
CA GLN A 179 15.00 1.94 -9.94
C GLN A 179 13.90 0.88 -9.77
N SER A 180 13.36 0.74 -8.56
CA SER A 180 12.20 -0.11 -8.31
C SER A 180 10.93 0.68 -8.65
N TYR A 181 9.98 0.04 -9.32
CA TYR A 181 8.76 0.68 -9.76
C TYR A 181 7.57 0.19 -8.92
N VAL A 182 7.00 1.09 -8.12
CA VAL A 182 5.83 0.84 -7.29
C VAL A 182 4.56 1.23 -8.03
N THR A 183 3.59 0.32 -8.08
CA THR A 183 2.23 0.59 -8.52
C THR A 183 1.23 0.24 -7.42
N VAL A 184 0.14 1.01 -7.37
CA VAL A 184 -1.03 0.67 -6.57
C VAL A 184 -2.22 0.64 -7.50
N ASP A 185 -2.90 -0.50 -7.57
CA ASP A 185 -4.01 -0.76 -8.49
C ASP A 185 -3.65 -0.47 -9.97
N GLY A 186 -2.37 -0.63 -10.32
CA GLY A 186 -1.83 -0.38 -11.66
C GLY A 186 -1.47 1.08 -11.93
N ALA A 187 -1.81 2.01 -11.04
CA ALA A 187 -1.37 3.40 -11.14
C ALA A 187 0.06 3.54 -10.63
N ALA A 188 0.87 4.33 -11.35
CA ALA A 188 2.23 4.66 -10.95
C ALA A 188 2.22 5.36 -9.57
N PHE A 189 2.96 4.80 -8.62
CA PHE A 189 3.00 5.30 -7.24
C PHE A 189 4.41 5.67 -6.79
N ASN A 190 5.35 5.78 -7.72
CA ASN A 190 6.73 6.15 -7.43
C ASN A 190 6.87 7.63 -7.07
N ASN A 191 7.88 7.93 -6.25
CA ASN A 191 8.26 9.30 -5.97
C ASN A 191 8.93 9.97 -7.18
N ALA A 192 8.11 10.54 -8.07
CA ALA A 192 8.58 11.21 -9.30
C ALA A 192 9.44 12.47 -9.04
N PHE A 193 9.26 13.13 -7.89
CA PHE A 193 10.04 14.33 -7.52
C PHE A 193 11.42 13.98 -6.99
N GLY A 194 11.62 12.75 -6.55
CA GLY A 194 12.93 12.29 -6.15
C GLY A 194 13.45 12.85 -4.83
N ILE A 195 12.56 13.36 -3.99
CA ILE A 195 12.88 13.94 -2.68
C ILE A 195 12.60 12.89 -1.61
N GLY A 196 13.60 12.52 -0.82
CA GLY A 196 13.44 11.52 0.24
C GLY A 196 13.45 10.09 -0.31
N SER A 197 12.43 9.29 0.04
CA SER A 197 12.44 7.84 -0.17
C SER A 197 11.75 7.36 -1.46
N ASN A 198 11.72 6.04 -1.69
CA ASN A 198 11.09 5.43 -2.88
C ASN A 198 9.59 5.78 -3.00
N LEU A 199 8.89 5.90 -1.87
CA LEU A 199 7.47 6.23 -1.84
C LEU A 199 7.25 7.75 -1.74
N PRO A 200 6.14 8.29 -2.28
CA PRO A 200 5.82 9.71 -2.23
C PRO A 200 5.76 10.23 -0.78
N ALA A 201 6.15 11.50 -0.59
CA ALA A 201 6.11 12.19 0.71
C ALA A 201 6.89 11.51 1.85
N GLY A 202 7.88 10.67 1.53
CA GLY A 202 8.73 10.02 2.54
C GLY A 202 8.05 8.92 3.35
N GLY A 203 6.82 8.50 2.99
CA GLY A 203 6.00 7.59 3.80
C GLY A 203 5.09 6.65 3.01
N SER A 204 4.23 5.92 3.73
CA SER A 204 3.15 5.07 3.19
C SER A 204 1.84 5.85 3.23
N PRO A 205 1.52 6.63 2.18
CA PRO A 205 0.27 7.41 2.11
C PRO A 205 -1.00 6.55 2.06
N ILE A 206 -0.86 5.26 1.80
CA ILE A 206 -1.93 4.27 1.89
C ILE A 206 -1.69 3.46 3.16
N SER A 207 -2.74 3.30 3.97
CA SER A 207 -2.69 2.44 5.15
C SER A 207 -2.54 0.98 4.73
N LEU A 208 -1.76 0.20 5.48
CA LEU A 208 -1.65 -1.24 5.27
C LEU A 208 -3.02 -1.95 5.33
N ASP A 209 -3.95 -1.46 6.15
CA ASP A 209 -5.30 -2.03 6.27
C ASP A 209 -6.14 -1.85 5.01
N ALA A 210 -5.82 -0.86 4.19
CA ALA A 210 -6.45 -0.65 2.90
C ALA A 210 -5.91 -1.60 1.82
N LEU A 211 -4.81 -2.32 2.06
CA LEU A 211 -4.19 -3.22 1.08
C LEU A 211 -4.74 -4.65 1.19
N GLU A 212 -5.09 -5.23 0.05
CA GLU A 212 -5.50 -6.64 -0.07
C GLU A 212 -4.29 -7.54 -0.31
N GLN A 213 -3.38 -7.12 -1.17
CA GLN A 213 -2.19 -7.91 -1.51
C GLN A 213 -1.06 -7.03 -1.98
N ILE A 214 0.17 -7.43 -1.65
CA ILE A 214 1.41 -6.84 -2.18
C ILE A 214 2.17 -7.95 -2.90
N SER A 215 2.70 -7.63 -4.09
CA SER A 215 3.57 -8.48 -4.89
C SER A 215 4.87 -7.75 -5.17
N VAL A 216 6.00 -8.40 -4.91
CA VAL A 216 7.34 -7.91 -5.23
C VAL A 216 7.96 -8.88 -6.24
N SER A 217 8.17 -8.39 -7.46
CA SER A 217 8.85 -9.12 -8.52
C SER A 217 10.27 -8.61 -8.70
N THR A 218 11.25 -9.52 -8.60
CA THR A 218 12.68 -9.19 -8.70
C THR A 218 13.12 -9.03 -10.16
N THR A 219 12.59 -9.88 -11.02
CA THR A 219 12.84 -9.88 -12.47
C THR A 219 11.51 -10.04 -13.19
N PRO A 220 10.74 -8.95 -13.34
CA PRO A 220 9.48 -9.00 -14.06
C PRO A 220 9.79 -9.20 -15.55
N PHE A 221 9.53 -10.40 -16.08
CA PHE A 221 9.59 -10.65 -17.53
C PHE A 221 8.23 -10.38 -18.23
N ASP A 222 7.26 -9.85 -17.48
CA ASP A 222 5.93 -9.52 -18.00
C ASP A 222 5.98 -8.21 -18.79
N VAL A 223 5.67 -8.28 -20.08
CA VAL A 223 5.64 -7.14 -21.02
C VAL A 223 4.61 -6.06 -20.65
N ARG A 224 3.67 -6.36 -19.77
CA ARG A 224 2.69 -5.38 -19.25
C ARG A 224 3.29 -4.44 -18.20
N GLN A 225 4.44 -4.80 -17.63
CA GLN A 225 5.13 -4.01 -16.62
C GLN A 225 6.24 -3.21 -17.28
N SER A 226 6.39 -1.95 -16.90
CA SER A 226 7.36 -1.01 -17.47
C SER A 226 7.84 -0.04 -16.39
N GLY A 227 8.94 0.67 -16.66
CA GLY A 227 9.45 1.73 -15.78
C GLY A 227 10.31 1.24 -14.61
N PHE A 228 10.66 -0.04 -14.56
CA PHE A 228 11.60 -0.60 -13.59
C PHE A 228 12.96 -0.89 -14.24
N THR A 229 14.04 -0.68 -13.48
CA THR A 229 15.38 -1.20 -13.79
C THR A 229 15.85 -2.19 -12.71
N GLY A 230 15.25 -2.10 -11.51
CA GLY A 230 15.36 -3.08 -10.44
C GLY A 230 14.10 -3.97 -10.39
N GLY A 231 13.37 -3.92 -9.27
CA GLY A 231 12.15 -4.71 -9.08
C GLY A 231 10.85 -3.97 -9.42
N ALA A 232 9.80 -4.72 -9.76
CA ALA A 232 8.44 -4.20 -9.83
C ALA A 232 7.65 -4.58 -8.58
N ILE A 233 7.02 -3.59 -7.97
CA ILE A 233 6.24 -3.74 -6.75
C ILE A 233 4.81 -3.36 -7.09
N ASN A 234 3.88 -4.29 -6.93
CA ASN A 234 2.47 -4.08 -7.23
C ASN A 234 1.66 -4.30 -5.96
N ALA A 235 0.82 -3.34 -5.61
CA ALA A 235 -0.13 -3.49 -4.53
C ALA A 235 -1.55 -3.34 -5.05
N VAL A 236 -2.47 -4.08 -4.46
CA VAL A 236 -3.91 -3.96 -4.72
C VAL A 236 -4.61 -3.57 -3.45
N THR A 237 -5.47 -2.55 -3.51
CA THR A 237 -6.28 -2.19 -2.35
C THR A 237 -7.52 -3.07 -2.23
N LYS A 238 -7.99 -3.25 -1.00
CA LYS A 238 -9.23 -3.93 -0.69
C LYS A 238 -10.39 -3.31 -1.44
N SER A 239 -11.36 -4.16 -1.72
CA SER A 239 -12.61 -3.83 -2.40
C SER A 239 -13.75 -4.44 -1.59
N GLY A 240 -14.93 -3.82 -1.62
CA GLY A 240 -16.06 -4.31 -0.83
C GLY A 240 -16.52 -5.71 -1.27
N THR A 241 -17.18 -6.40 -0.34
CA THR A 241 -17.74 -7.75 -0.49
C THR A 241 -19.25 -7.71 -0.22
N ASN A 242 -19.95 -8.84 -0.39
CA ASN A 242 -21.38 -8.94 -0.07
C ASN A 242 -21.68 -8.81 1.43
N GLU A 243 -20.68 -9.08 2.27
CA GLU A 243 -20.79 -9.01 3.72
C GLU A 243 -20.23 -7.67 4.21
N PHE A 244 -20.89 -7.08 5.21
CA PHE A 244 -20.34 -5.92 5.88
C PHE A 244 -19.21 -6.37 6.79
N LYS A 245 -18.01 -5.81 6.57
CA LYS A 245 -16.82 -6.05 7.38
C LYS A 245 -16.21 -4.72 7.75
N GLY A 246 -15.84 -4.57 9.02
CA GLY A 246 -15.16 -3.39 9.50
C GLY A 246 -14.05 -3.76 10.46
N THR A 247 -13.05 -2.89 10.54
CA THR A 247 -11.96 -2.99 11.50
C THR A 247 -11.77 -1.64 12.19
N ALA A 248 -11.37 -1.67 13.45
CA ALA A 248 -10.91 -0.51 14.18
C ALA A 248 -9.64 -0.91 14.93
N TYR A 249 -8.63 -0.05 14.91
CA TYR A 249 -7.33 -0.35 15.48
C TYR A 249 -6.68 0.90 16.08
N MET A 250 -5.81 0.64 17.05
CA MET A 250 -4.94 1.61 17.67
C MET A 250 -3.54 1.01 17.82
N TYR A 251 -2.53 1.71 17.33
CA TYR A 251 -1.12 1.38 17.52
C TYR A 251 -0.45 2.52 18.25
N THR A 252 0.41 2.21 19.21
CA THR A 252 1.16 3.24 19.92
C THR A 252 2.60 2.80 20.15
N SER A 253 3.52 3.72 19.93
CA SER A 253 4.89 3.64 20.41
C SER A 253 5.19 4.89 21.22
N ASN A 254 6.01 4.76 22.25
CA ASN A 254 6.49 5.89 23.02
C ASN A 254 7.88 5.58 23.57
N THR A 255 8.55 6.62 24.07
CA THR A 255 9.87 6.49 24.70
C THR A 255 9.93 5.49 25.83
N HIS A 256 8.84 5.27 26.58
CA HIS A 256 8.79 4.34 27.71
C HIS A 256 8.81 2.87 27.25
N LEU A 257 8.32 2.59 26.05
CA LEU A 257 8.31 1.28 25.41
C LEU A 257 9.63 0.96 24.67
N THR A 258 10.55 1.93 24.56
CA THR A 258 11.86 1.74 23.90
C THR A 258 12.98 1.63 24.93
N GLY A 259 13.93 0.71 24.69
CA GLY A 259 15.14 0.60 25.51
C GLY A 259 16.04 1.82 25.33
N ASN A 260 16.71 2.25 26.41
CA ASN A 260 17.57 3.43 26.44
C ASN A 260 19.05 3.11 26.73
N LYS A 261 19.46 1.84 26.63
CA LYS A 261 20.84 1.42 26.92
C LYS A 261 21.49 0.74 25.72
N VAL A 262 22.74 1.09 25.46
CA VAL A 262 23.63 0.43 24.50
C VAL A 262 24.92 0.12 25.25
N GLU A 263 25.18 -1.15 25.55
CA GLU A 263 26.28 -1.56 26.44
C GLU A 263 26.23 -0.79 27.79
N ASP A 264 27.31 -0.11 28.17
CA ASP A 264 27.43 0.67 29.40
C ASP A 264 26.90 2.12 29.27
N TYR A 265 26.36 2.47 28.11
CA TYR A 265 25.93 3.82 27.78
C TYR A 265 24.41 3.98 27.90
N GLU A 266 23.98 5.05 28.58
CA GLU A 266 22.57 5.43 28.69
C GLU A 266 22.23 6.60 27.76
N LEU A 267 21.30 6.38 26.83
CA LEU A 267 20.78 7.37 25.89
C LEU A 267 19.78 8.28 26.58
N THR A 268 19.90 9.60 26.34
CA THR A 268 18.91 10.59 26.78
C THR A 268 17.58 10.35 26.07
N ARG A 269 16.52 10.08 26.82
CA ARG A 269 15.16 9.91 26.30
C ARG A 269 14.50 11.27 26.07
N ASN A 270 14.58 11.77 24.83
CA ASN A 270 13.76 12.90 24.41
C ASN A 270 12.34 12.44 24.08
N ARG A 271 11.33 13.28 24.35
CA ARG A 271 9.92 12.95 24.12
C ARG A 271 9.68 12.60 22.65
N ASP A 272 9.38 11.32 22.43
CA ASP A 272 9.01 10.70 21.16
C ASP A 272 7.79 9.81 21.38
N HIS A 273 6.75 10.00 20.57
CA HIS A 273 5.61 9.09 20.52
C HIS A 273 4.97 9.09 19.14
N SER A 274 4.46 7.94 18.76
CA SER A 274 3.64 7.78 17.57
C SER A 274 2.40 6.98 17.94
N THR A 275 1.23 7.58 17.81
CA THR A 275 -0.05 6.92 18.04
C THR A 275 -0.89 6.98 16.79
N THR A 276 -1.24 5.82 16.24
CA THR A 276 -2.04 5.67 15.04
C THR A 276 -3.41 5.11 15.40
N TYR A 277 -4.46 5.82 15.02
CA TYR A 277 -5.84 5.37 15.08
C TYR A 277 -6.32 5.12 13.66
N GLY A 278 -7.04 4.03 13.44
CA GLY A 278 -7.64 3.81 12.13
C GLY A 278 -8.88 2.93 12.19
N ALA A 279 -9.68 3.08 11.15
CA ALA A 279 -10.87 2.29 10.95
C ALA A 279 -11.06 2.00 9.45
N SER A 280 -11.65 0.84 9.17
CA SER A 280 -12.09 0.49 7.82
C SER A 280 -13.51 -0.07 7.86
N LEU A 281 -14.24 0.13 6.77
CA LEU A 281 -15.56 -0.44 6.56
C LEU A 281 -15.74 -0.77 5.08
N GLY A 282 -16.15 -1.99 4.78
CA GLY A 282 -16.52 -2.41 3.44
C GLY A 282 -17.79 -3.25 3.43
N GLY A 283 -18.47 -3.27 2.29
CA GLY A 283 -19.69 -4.03 2.11
C GLY A 283 -20.35 -3.78 0.76
N ALA A 284 -21.56 -4.31 0.57
CA ALA A 284 -22.35 -4.12 -0.63
C ALA A 284 -23.34 -2.97 -0.48
N ILE A 285 -23.40 -2.08 -1.46
CA ILE A 285 -24.57 -1.21 -1.66
C ILE A 285 -25.67 -2.02 -2.33
N ILE A 286 -25.30 -2.77 -3.37
CA ILE A 286 -26.18 -3.69 -4.10
C ILE A 286 -25.47 -5.04 -4.15
N LYS A 287 -26.04 -6.06 -3.50
CA LYS A 287 -25.46 -7.40 -3.45
C LYS A 287 -25.14 -7.92 -4.87
N ASN A 288 -23.98 -8.55 -5.02
CA ASN A 288 -23.44 -9.10 -6.27
C ASN A 288 -23.23 -8.08 -7.41
N LYS A 289 -23.36 -6.78 -7.15
CA LYS A 289 -23.32 -5.75 -8.20
C LYS A 289 -22.47 -4.55 -7.87
N LEU A 290 -22.64 -3.97 -6.69
CA LEU A 290 -22.01 -2.72 -6.32
C LEU A 290 -21.53 -2.77 -4.88
N PHE A 291 -20.23 -2.56 -4.71
CA PHE A 291 -19.52 -2.67 -3.45
C PHE A 291 -18.80 -1.38 -3.10
N PHE A 292 -18.59 -1.15 -1.81
CA PHE A 292 -17.81 -0.04 -1.30
C PHE A 292 -16.78 -0.52 -0.28
N PHE A 293 -15.67 0.20 -0.20
CA PHE A 293 -14.68 0.07 0.86
C PHE A 293 -14.14 1.45 1.19
N VAL A 294 -14.10 1.78 2.48
CA VAL A 294 -13.55 3.03 3.00
C VAL A 294 -12.56 2.73 4.13
N ASN A 295 -11.46 3.46 4.17
CA ASN A 295 -10.47 3.41 5.23
C ASN A 295 -10.04 4.83 5.61
N GLY A 296 -9.87 5.06 6.90
CA GLY A 296 -9.33 6.30 7.45
C GLY A 296 -8.31 5.97 8.53
N GLU A 297 -7.19 6.67 8.50
CA GLU A 297 -6.11 6.55 9.47
C GLU A 297 -5.63 7.95 9.86
N TYR A 298 -5.50 8.16 11.17
CA TYR A 298 -4.93 9.34 11.77
C TYR A 298 -3.72 8.92 12.60
N GLN A 299 -2.59 9.56 12.37
CA GLN A 299 -1.38 9.35 13.14
C GLN A 299 -1.01 10.66 13.82
N ASP A 300 -0.99 10.61 15.15
CA ASP A 300 -0.38 11.62 15.98
C ASP A 300 1.09 11.24 16.19
N ASN A 301 2.00 12.04 15.64
CA ASN A 301 3.43 11.76 15.65
C ASN A 301 4.17 12.94 16.24
N VAL A 302 4.93 12.69 17.30
CA VAL A 302 5.79 13.66 17.94
C VAL A 302 7.20 13.12 17.89
N GLN A 303 8.01 13.66 17.00
CA GLN A 303 9.40 13.28 16.86
C GLN A 303 10.25 14.08 17.84
N ALA A 304 11.16 13.41 18.54
CA ALA A 304 12.16 14.08 19.35
C ALA A 304 12.95 15.09 18.50
N GLY A 305 13.01 16.34 18.96
CA GLY A 305 13.89 17.32 18.34
C GLY A 305 15.36 17.03 18.62
N PRO A 306 16.27 17.88 18.10
CA PRO A 306 17.70 17.71 18.30
C PRO A 306 18.05 17.55 19.79
N SER A 307 18.92 16.58 20.12
CA SER A 307 19.47 16.42 21.47
C SER A 307 20.49 17.51 21.83
N GLY A 308 20.90 18.32 20.85
CA GLY A 308 21.78 19.45 21.07
C GLY A 308 21.08 20.55 21.87
N ILE A 309 21.77 21.05 22.89
CA ILE A 309 21.33 22.20 23.67
C ILE A 309 22.40 23.28 23.61
N ALA A 310 22.01 24.52 23.82
CA ALA A 310 22.92 25.64 23.83
C ALA A 310 23.75 25.66 25.12
N ARG A 311 24.95 26.22 25.01
CA ARG A 311 25.85 26.41 26.15
C ARG A 311 25.33 27.54 27.01
N SER A 312 25.12 27.26 28.30
CA SER A 312 24.83 28.28 29.31
C SER A 312 26.10 29.09 29.65
N GLY A 313 27.28 28.49 29.53
CA GLY A 313 28.56 29.15 29.80
C GLY A 313 29.76 28.59 29.03
N ALA A 314 30.89 29.32 29.09
CA ALA A 314 32.14 28.99 28.40
C ALA A 314 32.79 27.67 28.86
N ASN A 315 32.41 27.19 30.04
CA ASN A 315 32.93 25.99 30.67
C ASN A 315 32.03 24.76 30.46
N ASP A 316 30.88 24.92 29.78
CA ASP A 316 30.02 23.77 29.44
C ASP A 316 30.75 22.92 28.40
N GLU A 317 31.25 21.76 28.82
CA GLU A 317 31.96 20.83 27.95
C GLU A 317 30.99 19.92 27.18
N TRP A 318 31.52 19.28 26.14
CA TRP A 318 30.82 18.20 25.45
C TRP A 318 30.56 17.06 26.44
N SER A 319 29.30 16.63 26.58
CA SER A 319 28.99 15.44 27.36
C SER A 319 29.19 14.21 26.49
N THR A 320 29.94 13.21 26.99
CA THR A 320 30.02 11.89 26.36
C THR A 320 28.65 11.23 26.20
N ASN A 321 27.64 11.64 26.98
CA ASN A 321 26.23 11.21 26.93
C ASN A 321 25.41 11.78 25.75
N GLY A 322 26.06 12.20 24.66
CA GLY A 322 25.41 12.49 23.38
C GLY A 322 24.63 13.80 23.33
N ILE A 323 24.80 14.66 24.34
CA ILE A 323 24.28 16.03 24.35
C ILE A 323 25.31 16.96 23.73
N VAL A 324 24.96 17.51 22.56
CA VAL A 324 25.82 18.42 21.81
C VAL A 324 25.61 19.86 22.27
N HIS A 325 26.57 20.40 23.01
CA HIS A 325 26.52 21.77 23.53
C HIS A 325 27.02 22.81 22.52
N ARG A 326 26.21 23.18 21.51
CA ARG A 326 26.53 24.24 20.54
C ARG A 326 25.26 24.82 19.91
N PRO A 327 25.12 26.15 19.69
CA PRO A 327 25.98 27.30 20.06
C PRO A 327 25.68 27.86 21.49
N PHE A 328 26.14 29.07 21.86
CA PHE A 328 25.86 29.69 23.17
C PHE A 328 24.41 30.18 23.29
N GLU A 329 23.83 30.09 24.48
CA GLU A 329 22.49 30.62 24.78
C GLU A 329 22.49 32.15 24.77
N ASN A 330 23.43 32.75 25.49
CA ASN A 330 23.62 34.20 25.60
C ASN A 330 24.96 34.63 24.99
N THR A 331 25.04 35.89 24.57
CA THR A 331 26.29 36.45 24.02
C THR A 331 27.41 36.34 25.05
N THR A 332 28.47 35.61 24.69
CA THR A 332 29.53 35.22 25.61
C THR A 332 30.89 35.53 24.99
N THR A 333 31.81 36.09 25.78
CA THR A 333 33.19 36.34 25.33
C THR A 333 34.12 35.29 25.91
N VAL A 334 34.87 34.58 25.05
CA VAL A 334 35.85 33.56 25.45
C VAL A 334 37.17 33.86 24.74
N GLY A 335 38.25 33.98 25.50
CA GLY A 335 39.59 34.21 24.95
C GLY A 335 39.68 35.48 24.08
N GLY A 336 38.96 36.55 24.45
CA GLY A 336 38.93 37.81 23.70
C GLY A 336 38.04 37.82 22.45
N ARG A 337 37.32 36.73 22.16
CA ARG A 337 36.35 36.65 21.05
C ARG A 337 34.92 36.63 21.58
N THR A 338 34.07 37.49 21.04
CA THR A 338 32.64 37.55 21.37
C THR A 338 31.83 36.66 20.44
N PHE A 339 31.04 35.76 21.01
CA PHE A 339 30.11 34.89 20.30
C PHE A 339 28.70 35.36 20.58
N VAL A 340 27.91 35.63 19.53
CA VAL A 340 26.51 36.02 19.67
C VAL A 340 25.68 34.81 20.11
N GLY A 341 24.89 34.96 21.16
CA GLY A 341 24.03 33.91 21.70
C GLY A 341 22.73 33.72 20.93
N MET A 342 22.11 32.55 21.05
CA MET A 342 20.83 32.23 20.40
C MET A 342 19.68 33.13 20.86
N ASN A 343 19.64 33.50 22.13
CA ASN A 343 18.63 34.43 22.66
C ASN A 343 18.75 35.80 21.99
N ASN A 344 19.97 36.29 21.78
CA ASN A 344 20.22 37.57 21.11
C ASN A 344 19.85 37.53 19.63
N ILE A 345 20.12 36.41 18.94
CA ILE A 345 19.70 36.23 17.54
C ILE A 345 18.17 36.19 17.45
N SER A 346 17.51 35.46 18.35
CA SER A 346 16.05 35.37 18.40
C SER A 346 15.41 36.74 18.65
N GLN A 347 15.94 37.49 19.63
CA GLN A 347 15.49 38.85 19.94
C GLN A 347 15.71 39.82 18.78
N TYR A 348 16.87 39.76 18.12
CA TYR A 348 17.14 40.62 16.96
C TYR A 348 16.18 40.34 15.80
N LEU A 349 15.87 39.07 15.54
CA LEU A 349 14.89 38.68 14.51
C LEU A 349 13.48 39.17 14.84
N SER A 350 13.06 39.08 16.10
CA SER A 350 11.74 39.54 16.53
C SER A 350 11.63 41.07 16.51
N GLU A 351 12.63 41.80 17.01
CA GLU A 351 12.58 43.26 17.12
C GLU A 351 12.77 43.95 15.76
N LYS A 352 13.72 43.47 14.94
CA LYS A 352 14.05 44.14 13.67
C LYS A 352 13.17 43.70 12.51
N TYR A 353 12.82 42.42 12.46
CA TYR A 353 12.09 41.84 11.33
C TYR A 353 10.68 41.38 11.68
N ASN A 354 10.22 41.57 12.93
CA ASN A 354 8.94 41.04 13.41
C ASN A 354 8.78 39.53 13.14
N TYR A 355 9.90 38.80 13.18
CA TYR A 355 9.98 37.38 12.87
C TYR A 355 10.29 36.58 14.12
N ASN A 356 9.38 35.68 14.52
CA ASN A 356 9.60 34.76 15.62
C ASN A 356 10.22 33.45 15.07
N PRO A 357 11.50 33.17 15.33
CA PRO A 357 12.16 31.96 14.84
C PRO A 357 11.73 30.69 15.60
N GLY A 358 10.97 30.82 16.69
CA GLY A 358 10.60 29.71 17.56
C GLY A 358 11.69 29.33 18.58
N ARG A 359 11.50 28.19 19.24
CA ARG A 359 12.48 27.63 20.19
C ARG A 359 13.62 26.97 19.41
N TYR A 360 14.86 27.16 19.86
CA TYR A 360 16.05 26.56 19.23
C TYR A 360 16.54 25.27 19.92
N GLN A 361 16.03 24.96 21.11
CA GLN A 361 16.34 23.73 21.86
C GLN A 361 15.14 23.25 22.68
N GLY A 362 15.17 22.00 23.15
CA GLY A 362 14.16 21.47 24.08
C GLY A 362 12.74 21.44 23.50
N TYR A 363 12.61 21.26 22.19
CA TYR A 363 11.34 21.12 21.49
C TYR A 363 11.26 19.75 20.82
N SER A 364 10.05 19.22 20.68
CA SER A 364 9.75 18.10 19.80
C SER A 364 9.03 18.62 18.57
N LEU A 365 9.15 17.94 17.44
CA LEU A 365 8.38 18.25 16.24
C LEU A 365 7.09 17.44 16.22
N GLU A 366 5.95 18.12 16.23
CA GLU A 366 4.64 17.51 16.05
C GLU A 366 4.33 17.45 14.55
N THR A 367 4.05 16.25 14.04
CA THR A 367 3.87 15.95 12.61
C THR A 367 2.66 15.05 12.42
N PRO A 368 1.43 15.53 12.73
CA PRO A 368 0.24 14.71 12.55
C PRO A 368 0.01 14.39 11.06
N SER A 369 -0.54 13.22 10.79
CA SER A 369 -0.77 12.71 9.44
C SER A 369 -2.17 12.12 9.31
N TYR A 370 -2.82 12.40 8.18
CA TYR A 370 -4.16 11.90 7.84
C TYR A 370 -4.09 11.13 6.53
N LYS A 371 -4.59 9.90 6.54
CA LYS A 371 -4.72 9.05 5.35
C LYS A 371 -6.17 8.64 5.20
N SER A 372 -6.68 8.79 3.98
CA SER A 372 -8.05 8.41 3.65
C SER A 372 -8.09 7.71 2.31
N TRP A 373 -8.85 6.62 2.24
CA TRP A 373 -8.97 5.82 1.03
C TRP A 373 -10.41 5.37 0.83
N ALA A 374 -10.91 5.46 -0.41
CA ALA A 374 -12.24 5.01 -0.75
C ALA A 374 -12.28 4.34 -2.13
N VAL A 375 -12.93 3.18 -2.21
CA VAL A 375 -13.07 2.38 -3.43
C VAL A 375 -14.53 2.00 -3.63
N TRP A 376 -15.00 2.15 -4.86
CA TRP A 376 -16.29 1.65 -5.32
C TRP A 376 -16.05 0.65 -6.44
N THR A 377 -16.60 -0.56 -6.30
CA THR A 377 -16.38 -1.64 -7.26
C THR A 377 -17.71 -2.13 -7.81
N GLY A 378 -17.90 -2.03 -9.12
CA GLY A 378 -18.99 -2.67 -9.85
C GLY A 378 -18.59 -4.05 -10.39
N THR A 379 -19.56 -4.94 -10.62
CA THR A 379 -19.29 -6.23 -11.29
C THR A 379 -19.18 -6.12 -12.81
N SER A 380 -19.62 -5.02 -13.42
CA SER A 380 -19.40 -4.71 -14.84
C SER A 380 -18.14 -3.86 -15.01
N THR A 381 -16.97 -4.49 -15.19
CA THR A 381 -15.66 -3.97 -15.69
C THR A 381 -15.09 -2.67 -15.06
N THR A 382 -15.81 -1.99 -14.17
CA THR A 382 -15.53 -0.63 -13.74
C THR A 382 -15.36 -0.60 -12.24
N THR A 383 -14.12 -0.32 -11.82
CA THR A 383 -13.79 0.05 -10.44
C THR A 383 -13.41 1.53 -10.43
N THR A 384 -14.07 2.34 -9.62
CA THR A 384 -13.73 3.76 -9.42
C THR A 384 -13.07 3.90 -8.05
N ARG A 385 -11.83 4.42 -8.02
CA ARG A 385 -11.05 4.62 -6.79
C ARG A 385 -10.75 6.11 -6.61
N LEU A 386 -10.94 6.62 -5.40
CA LEU A 386 -10.61 8.00 -5.04
C LEU A 386 -9.46 7.98 -4.03
N ILE A 387 -8.35 8.61 -4.40
CA ILE A 387 -7.16 8.77 -3.55
C ILE A 387 -7.16 10.19 -2.98
N SER A 388 -7.18 10.34 -1.66
CA SER A 388 -6.98 11.63 -1.00
C SER A 388 -5.91 11.49 0.08
N VAL A 389 -4.78 12.13 -0.17
CA VAL A 389 -3.65 12.26 0.78
C VAL A 389 -3.48 13.75 1.03
N SER A 390 -3.69 14.18 2.27
CA SER A 390 -3.49 15.59 2.65
C SER A 390 -2.08 15.74 3.26
N PRO A 391 -1.24 16.67 2.78
CA PRO A 391 0.06 16.90 3.39
C PRO A 391 -0.04 17.83 4.62
N ILE A 392 0.69 17.46 5.66
CA ILE A 392 1.42 18.21 6.70
C ILE A 392 0.89 19.63 7.04
N PRO A 393 0.49 19.91 8.30
CA PRO A 393 0.40 21.29 8.77
C PRO A 393 1.81 21.87 8.88
N ILE A 394 2.10 22.91 8.10
CA ILE A 394 3.27 23.76 8.27
C ILE A 394 3.19 24.35 9.70
N PRO A 395 4.26 24.36 10.51
CA PRO A 395 4.23 25.01 11.81
C PRO A 395 3.82 26.48 11.61
N SER A 396 2.87 26.92 12.43
CA SER A 396 2.19 28.20 12.34
C SER A 396 3.17 29.38 12.25
N ILE A 397 3.43 29.85 11.02
CA ILE A 397 3.96 31.18 10.75
C ILE A 397 2.76 32.12 10.69
N PRO A 398 2.70 33.21 11.48
CA PRO A 398 1.60 34.17 11.39
C PRO A 398 1.75 34.95 10.08
N LEU A 399 1.12 34.48 9.00
CA LEU A 399 1.07 35.17 7.72
C LEU A 399 -0.25 35.95 7.62
N THR A 400 -0.20 37.24 7.94
CA THR A 400 -1.23 38.22 7.58
C THR A 400 -1.13 38.51 6.09
N LEU A 401 -1.76 37.70 5.22
CA LEU A 401 -2.08 38.04 3.82
C LEU A 401 -3.12 37.03 3.29
N PRO A 402 -4.17 37.46 2.57
CA PRO A 402 -5.22 36.56 2.10
C PRO A 402 -4.72 35.69 0.94
N LEU A 403 -4.72 34.36 1.13
CA LEU A 403 -4.41 33.39 0.08
C LEU A 403 -5.63 33.21 -0.87
N PRO A 404 -5.41 33.13 -2.20
CA PRO A 404 -6.47 32.85 -3.16
C PRO A 404 -6.91 31.38 -3.12
N PRO A 405 -8.12 31.03 -3.62
CA PRO A 405 -8.67 29.68 -3.51
C PRO A 405 -7.84 28.63 -4.25
N LEU A 406 -7.61 27.50 -3.57
CA LEU A 406 -6.89 26.32 -4.05
C LEU A 406 -7.50 25.78 -5.35
N ARG A 407 -6.72 25.71 -6.43
CA ARG A 407 -7.09 24.98 -7.65
C ARG A 407 -6.61 23.53 -7.55
N LEU A 408 -7.55 22.59 -7.59
CA LEU A 408 -7.31 21.17 -7.83
C LEU A 408 -6.60 21.02 -9.20
N ARG A 409 -5.39 20.44 -9.23
CA ARG A 409 -4.68 20.17 -10.49
C ARG A 409 -4.90 18.70 -10.86
N ILE A 410 -5.83 18.46 -11.79
CA ILE A 410 -6.04 17.16 -12.43
C ILE A 410 -4.98 17.04 -13.53
N GLN A 411 -4.13 16.01 -13.46
CA GLN A 411 -3.13 15.73 -14.49
C GLN A 411 -3.73 14.72 -15.48
N SER A 412 -4.37 15.21 -16.55
CA SER A 412 -4.80 14.40 -17.69
C SER A 412 -3.84 14.65 -18.85
N SER A 413 -3.03 13.66 -19.22
CA SER A 413 -2.29 13.65 -20.48
C SER A 413 -3.03 12.74 -21.46
N ILE A 414 -3.86 13.35 -22.31
CA ILE A 414 -4.39 12.72 -23.53
C ILE A 414 -3.55 13.26 -24.68
N ARG A 415 -2.89 12.38 -25.43
CA ARG A 415 -2.46 12.68 -26.79
C ARG A 415 -3.22 11.71 -27.69
N VAL A 416 -4.09 12.28 -28.53
CA VAL A 416 -4.82 11.57 -29.57
C VAL A 416 -3.92 11.54 -30.80
N GLU A 417 -3.60 10.35 -31.28
CA GLU A 417 -3.56 10.01 -32.70
C GLU A 417 -4.25 8.66 -32.89
#